data_AF-A0A914AFN8-F1
#
_entry.id   AF-A0A914AFN8-F1
#
_cell.length_a   1.000
_cell.length_b   1.000
_cell.length_c   1.000
_cell.angle_alpha   90.00
_cell.angle_beta   90.00
_cell.angle_gamma   90.00
#
_symmetry.space_group_name_H-M   'P 1'
#
loop_
_entity.id
_entity.type
_entity.pdbx_description
1 polymer ?
#
loop_
_entity_poly.entity_id
_entity_poly.type
_entity_poly.pdbx_seq_one_letter_code
_entity_poly.pdbx_strand_id
1 'polypeptide(L)'
;MGNFFKKLIICEVARVQSWDISKDVRPMYEAAEKRLNDHLTETIGLVPKLMMPGNFARDLFSSAKVDFFLALVPEEDRKNNLAEVLGIFRNLRTVYRAHHPEAEDVSTFKQRAVEMGRLLLTNFSYAGWPNYLHKIIEHVQEIIEDPEGPGTIDSLSGEGNEAANKLFRDLRGHFARKHDEAQALRDIIWFHWLYTSPKLRRISHLGSLCILFSSSEGMSSTFFPDRSINTGLLEELA
;
A
#
# COMPACT_ATOMS: atom_id res chain seq x y z
N MET A 1 9.15 2.71 1.54
CA MET A 1 9.27 4.18 1.32
C MET A 1 8.47 5.02 2.30
N GLY A 2 7.18 4.74 2.59
CA GLY A 2 6.37 5.59 3.47
C GLY A 2 6.97 5.83 4.87
N ASN A 3 7.45 4.78 5.54
CA ASN A 3 8.10 4.92 6.87
C ASN A 3 9.40 5.75 6.82
N PHE A 4 10.16 5.66 5.73
CA PHE A 4 11.38 6.45 5.55
C PHE A 4 11.05 7.93 5.51
N PHE A 5 10.10 8.34 4.65
CA PHE A 5 9.69 9.73 4.55
C PHE A 5 8.98 10.22 5.81
N LYS A 6 8.19 9.38 6.50
CA LYS A 6 7.61 9.74 7.80
C LYS A 6 8.70 10.09 8.81
N LYS A 7 9.72 9.23 8.94
CA LYS A 7 10.84 9.45 9.84
C LYS A 7 11.62 10.71 9.45
N LEU A 8 11.85 10.91 8.16
CA LEU A 8 12.51 12.12 7.64
C LEU A 8 11.73 13.39 8.03
N ILE A 9 10.41 13.42 7.81
CA ILE A 9 9.53 14.53 8.21
C ILE A 9 9.60 14.77 9.71
N ILE A 10 9.55 13.72 10.54
CA ILE A 10 9.65 13.88 12.00
C ILE A 10 11.01 14.49 12.38
N CYS A 11 12.10 14.06 11.76
CA CYS A 11 13.43 14.65 11.96
C CYS A 11 13.45 16.15 11.60
N GLU A 12 12.82 16.55 10.49
CA GLU A 12 12.69 17.97 10.12
C GLU A 12 11.89 18.78 11.13
N VAL A 13 10.75 18.25 11.57
CA VAL A 13 9.89 18.91 12.57
C VAL A 13 10.60 19.02 13.92
N ALA A 14 11.40 18.00 14.29
CA ALA A 14 12.20 17.97 15.50
C ALA A 14 13.49 18.82 15.43
N ARG A 15 13.92 19.22 14.22
CA ARG A 15 15.24 19.82 13.94
C ARG A 15 16.40 18.91 14.37
N VAL A 16 16.21 17.61 14.21
CA VAL A 16 17.20 16.58 14.57
C VAL A 16 17.85 16.04 13.31
N GLN A 17 19.14 16.36 13.13
CA GLN A 17 19.96 15.89 12.02
C GLN A 17 20.70 14.59 12.38
N SER A 18 19.99 13.64 12.97
CA SER A 18 20.49 12.29 13.26
C SER A 18 19.44 11.28 12.87
N TRP A 19 19.84 10.26 12.09
CA TRP A 19 18.93 9.16 11.76
C TRP A 19 18.81 8.17 12.91
N ASP A 20 19.88 7.92 13.64
CA ASP A 20 19.83 7.06 14.81
C ASP A 20 19.30 7.87 16.00
N ILE A 21 18.15 7.45 16.51
CA ILE A 21 17.46 8.14 17.61
C ILE A 21 18.09 7.72 18.94
N SER A 22 19.18 8.42 19.28
CA SER A 22 19.88 8.28 20.56
C SER A 22 18.99 8.69 21.73
N LYS A 23 19.43 8.40 22.97
CA LYS A 23 18.67 8.76 24.18
C LYS A 23 18.46 10.26 24.31
N ASP A 24 19.41 11.07 23.82
CA ASP A 24 19.40 12.53 23.99
C ASP A 24 18.41 13.22 23.06
N VAL A 25 18.25 12.70 21.83
CA VAL A 25 17.33 13.27 20.81
C VAL A 25 15.95 12.62 20.82
N ARG A 26 15.78 11.50 21.51
CA ARG A 26 14.50 10.77 21.60
C ARG A 26 13.33 11.64 22.09
N PRO A 27 13.46 12.46 23.14
CA PRO A 27 12.36 13.31 23.59
C PRO A 27 11.91 14.31 22.53
N MET A 28 12.86 14.88 21.76
CA MET A 28 12.55 15.79 20.66
C MET A 28 11.84 15.08 19.51
N TYR A 29 12.29 13.87 19.17
CA TYR A 29 11.68 13.04 18.14
C TYR A 29 10.24 12.65 18.52
N GLU A 30 10.01 12.16 19.74
CA GLU A 30 8.69 11.76 20.22
C GLU A 30 7.72 12.95 20.30
N ALA A 31 8.20 14.11 20.74
CA ALA A 31 7.41 15.34 20.75
C ALA A 31 7.02 15.79 19.33
N ALA A 32 7.95 15.72 18.38
CA ALA A 32 7.69 16.04 16.98
C ALA A 32 6.73 15.04 16.32
N GLU A 33 6.87 13.75 16.60
CA GLU A 33 5.95 12.71 16.11
C GLU A 33 4.54 12.93 16.65
N LYS A 34 4.40 13.22 17.95
CA LYS A 34 3.11 13.56 18.55
C LYS A 34 2.51 14.80 17.91
N ARG A 35 3.29 15.87 17.73
CA ARG A 35 2.84 17.10 17.08
C ARG A 35 2.37 16.87 15.64
N LEU A 36 3.12 16.08 14.87
CA LEU A 36 2.74 15.71 13.51
C LEU A 36 1.42 14.94 13.51
N ASN A 37 1.30 13.93 14.38
CA ASN A 37 0.12 13.09 14.48
C ASN A 37 -1.14 13.88 14.89
N ASP A 38 -1.02 14.75 15.89
CA ASP A 38 -2.11 15.62 16.36
C ASP A 38 -2.53 16.56 15.21
N HIS A 39 -1.58 17.20 14.54
CA HIS A 39 -1.85 18.08 13.40
C HIS A 39 -2.54 17.37 12.23
N LEU A 40 -2.10 16.16 11.86
CA LEU A 40 -2.72 15.38 10.77
C LEU A 40 -4.14 14.92 11.15
N THR A 41 -4.39 14.65 12.43
CA THR A 41 -5.72 14.29 12.90
C THR A 41 -6.66 15.51 12.83
N GLU A 42 -6.20 16.67 13.30
CA GLU A 42 -7.00 17.90 13.34
C GLU A 42 -7.29 18.48 11.95
N THR A 43 -6.30 18.48 11.06
CA THR A 43 -6.41 19.17 9.76
C THR A 43 -7.03 18.30 8.66
N ILE A 44 -6.71 17.02 8.62
CA ILE A 44 -7.08 16.12 7.51
C ILE A 44 -7.76 14.83 7.99
N GLY A 45 -8.05 14.69 9.29
CA GLY A 45 -8.75 13.53 9.85
C GLY A 45 -7.96 12.22 9.78
N LEU A 46 -6.65 12.26 9.53
CA LEU A 46 -5.84 11.06 9.41
C LEU A 46 -5.38 10.58 10.79
N VAL A 47 -6.04 9.53 11.29
CA VAL A 47 -5.67 8.89 12.55
C VAL A 47 -4.36 8.11 12.39
N PRO A 48 -3.31 8.42 13.16
CA PRO A 48 -2.05 7.69 13.11
C PRO A 48 -2.24 6.25 13.57
N LYS A 49 -1.54 5.32 12.92
CA LYS A 49 -1.45 3.92 13.33
C LYS A 49 -0.01 3.57 13.68
N LEU A 50 0.16 2.65 14.62
CA LEU A 50 1.47 2.17 15.08
C LEU A 50 2.34 1.70 13.90
N MET A 51 1.75 0.90 13.02
CA MET A 51 2.34 0.53 11.73
C MET A 51 1.67 1.38 10.64
N MET A 52 2.45 1.94 9.71
CA MET A 52 1.92 2.69 8.59
C MET A 52 1.36 1.73 7.51
N PRO A 53 0.03 1.57 7.37
CA PRO A 53 -0.51 0.77 6.28
C PRO A 53 -0.31 1.49 4.93
N GLY A 54 -0.30 0.73 3.83
CA GLY A 54 -0.15 1.27 2.48
C GLY A 54 -1.17 2.37 2.14
N ASN A 55 -2.42 2.21 2.61
CA ASN A 55 -3.48 3.21 2.41
C ASN A 55 -3.16 4.54 3.10
N PHE A 56 -2.66 4.50 4.34
CA PHE A 56 -2.25 5.71 5.06
C PHE A 56 -1.09 6.41 4.34
N ALA A 57 -0.09 5.64 3.89
CA ALA A 57 1.02 6.20 3.13
C ALA A 57 0.57 6.82 1.80
N ARG A 58 -0.43 6.23 1.12
CA ARG A 58 -0.98 6.80 -0.12
C ARG A 58 -1.66 8.13 0.13
N ASP A 59 -2.46 8.21 1.19
CA ASP A 59 -3.20 9.43 1.49
C ASP A 59 -2.28 10.54 2.01
N LEU A 60 -1.35 10.21 2.93
CA LEU A 60 -0.41 11.18 3.50
C LEU A 60 0.45 11.86 2.43
N PHE A 61 1.02 11.09 1.49
CA PHE A 61 1.92 11.62 0.47
C PHE A 61 1.20 12.09 -0.81
N SER A 62 -0.11 12.31 -0.77
CA SER A 62 -0.86 12.88 -1.90
C SER A 62 -0.53 14.37 -2.07
N SER A 63 -0.59 14.88 -3.30
CA SER A 63 -0.33 16.31 -3.59
C SER A 63 -1.21 17.24 -2.75
N ALA A 64 -2.49 16.86 -2.54
CA ALA A 64 -3.44 17.63 -1.75
C ALA A 64 -3.11 17.73 -0.25
N LYS A 65 -2.30 16.79 0.29
CA LYS A 65 -2.06 16.68 1.73
C LYS A 65 -0.63 17.01 2.16
N VAL A 66 0.27 17.20 1.19
CA VAL A 66 1.70 17.43 1.47
C VAL A 66 1.95 18.75 2.19
N ASP A 67 1.24 19.80 1.82
CA ASP A 67 1.46 21.14 2.41
C ASP A 67 1.10 21.20 3.90
N PHE A 68 0.17 20.36 4.37
CA PHE A 68 -0.24 20.32 5.76
C PHE A 68 0.92 19.95 6.69
N PHE A 69 1.63 18.86 6.42
CA PHE A 69 2.77 18.49 7.27
C PHE A 69 4.02 19.32 6.97
N LEU A 70 4.17 19.85 5.76
CA LEU A 70 5.28 20.76 5.44
C LEU A 70 5.19 22.07 6.24
N ALA A 71 3.98 22.53 6.59
CA ALA A 71 3.79 23.70 7.44
C ALA A 71 4.36 23.55 8.85
N LEU A 72 4.65 22.32 9.30
CA LEU A 72 5.30 22.07 10.59
C LEU A 72 6.83 22.18 10.54
N VAL A 73 7.43 22.21 9.34
CA VAL A 73 8.87 22.36 9.18
C VAL A 73 9.26 23.82 9.42
N PRO A 74 10.10 24.13 10.43
CA PRO A 74 10.36 25.53 10.81
C PRO A 74 11.20 26.32 9.80
N GLU A 75 12.07 25.65 9.06
CA GLU A 75 13.03 26.27 8.15
C GLU A 75 12.53 26.20 6.70
N GLU A 76 12.36 27.35 6.06
CA GLU A 76 11.77 27.42 4.71
C GLU A 76 12.64 26.71 3.66
N ASP A 77 13.97 26.82 3.75
CA ASP A 77 14.87 26.10 2.85
C ASP A 77 14.73 24.58 2.99
N ARG A 78 14.62 24.08 4.23
CA ARG A 78 14.40 22.66 4.52
C ARG A 78 13.05 22.18 3.99
N LYS A 79 12.02 23.01 4.18
CA LYS A 79 10.66 22.76 3.69
C LYS A 79 10.64 22.66 2.17
N ASN A 80 11.30 23.58 1.45
CA ASN A 80 11.40 23.56 -0.01
C ASN A 80 12.15 22.32 -0.51
N ASN A 81 13.30 22.00 0.10
CA ASN A 81 14.06 20.80 -0.23
C ASN A 81 13.25 19.51 -0.01
N LEU A 82 12.48 19.44 1.09
CA LEU A 82 11.62 18.30 1.39
C LEU A 82 10.45 18.20 0.41
N ALA A 83 9.83 19.33 0.05
CA ALA A 83 8.77 19.40 -0.93
C ALA A 83 9.22 18.89 -2.31
N GLU A 84 10.42 19.29 -2.74
CA GLU A 84 11.04 18.86 -4.00
C GLU A 84 11.27 17.35 -4.01
N VAL A 85 11.94 16.80 -2.98
CA VAL A 85 12.17 15.36 -2.84
C VAL A 85 10.86 14.57 -2.85
N LEU A 86 9.85 15.04 -2.12
CA LEU A 86 8.53 14.41 -2.09
C LEU A 86 7.80 14.50 -3.43
N GLY A 87 8.01 15.58 -4.20
CA GLY A 87 7.54 15.73 -5.56
C GLY A 87 8.09 14.66 -6.50
N ILE A 88 9.42 14.48 -6.48
CA ILE A 88 10.08 13.43 -7.26
C ILE A 88 9.60 12.05 -6.82
N PHE A 89 9.54 11.79 -5.51
CA PHE A 89 9.02 10.54 -4.97
C PHE A 89 7.61 10.20 -5.48
N ARG A 90 6.69 11.18 -5.52
CA ARG A 90 5.34 10.97 -6.05
C ARG A 90 5.37 10.55 -7.52
N ASN A 91 6.21 11.18 -8.34
CA ASN A 91 6.35 10.83 -9.75
C ASN A 91 7.00 9.45 -9.95
N LEU A 92 8.07 9.10 -9.23
CA LEU A 92 8.63 7.75 -9.30
C LEU A 92 7.58 6.69 -8.92
N ARG A 93 6.76 7.00 -7.92
CA ARG A 93 5.69 6.12 -7.45
C ARG A 93 4.63 5.83 -8.51
N THR A 94 4.34 6.75 -9.45
CA THR A 94 3.38 6.45 -10.52
C THR A 94 3.92 5.40 -11.48
N VAL A 95 5.23 5.30 -11.66
CA VAL A 95 5.86 4.33 -12.54
C VAL A 95 5.91 2.94 -11.91
N TYR A 96 6.56 2.78 -10.75
CA TYR A 96 6.76 1.45 -10.16
C TYR A 96 5.49 0.83 -9.53
N ARG A 97 4.36 1.54 -9.54
CA ARG A 97 3.05 1.06 -9.09
C ARG A 97 2.03 0.97 -10.24
N ALA A 98 2.42 1.32 -11.45
CA ALA A 98 1.53 1.17 -12.61
C ALA A 98 1.53 -0.28 -13.08
N HIS A 99 0.35 -0.84 -13.35
CA HIS A 99 0.24 -2.12 -14.05
C HIS A 99 0.82 -2.04 -15.48
N HIS A 100 0.66 -0.88 -16.14
CA HIS A 100 1.18 -0.59 -17.46
C HIS A 100 1.86 0.79 -17.43
N PRO A 101 3.14 0.88 -17.05
CA PRO A 101 3.84 2.16 -17.01
C PRO A 101 4.06 2.72 -18.42
N GLU A 102 3.89 4.02 -18.59
CA GLU A 102 4.12 4.70 -19.88
C GLU A 102 5.61 4.71 -20.23
N ALA A 103 5.95 4.41 -21.49
CA ALA A 103 7.34 4.28 -21.92
C ALA A 103 8.17 5.56 -21.69
N GLU A 104 7.56 6.74 -21.87
CA GLU A 104 8.21 8.03 -21.62
C GLU A 104 8.58 8.20 -20.14
N ASP A 105 7.66 7.87 -19.23
CA ASP A 105 7.90 7.93 -17.79
C ASP A 105 8.97 6.93 -17.34
N VAL A 106 8.99 5.72 -17.92
CA VAL A 106 10.04 4.71 -17.65
C VAL A 106 11.40 5.21 -18.12
N SER A 107 11.49 5.78 -19.32
CA SER A 107 12.76 6.23 -19.90
C SER A 107 13.46 7.32 -19.06
N THR A 108 12.68 8.17 -18.38
CA THR A 108 13.20 9.23 -17.50
C THR A 108 13.34 8.81 -16.04
N PHE A 109 12.94 7.58 -15.69
CA PHE A 109 12.87 7.11 -14.31
C PHE A 109 14.22 7.17 -13.60
N LYS A 110 15.28 6.60 -14.18
CA LYS A 110 16.62 6.55 -13.58
C LYS A 110 17.16 7.95 -13.32
N GLN A 111 17.01 8.86 -14.28
CA GLN A 111 17.44 10.24 -14.14
C GLN A 111 16.78 10.91 -12.94
N ARG A 112 15.45 10.78 -12.81
CA ARG A 112 14.68 11.34 -11.69
C ARG A 112 15.03 10.67 -10.36
N ALA A 113 15.25 9.36 -10.36
CA ALA A 113 15.60 8.62 -9.16
C ALA A 113 17.00 8.99 -8.63
N VAL A 114 17.96 9.16 -9.53
CA VAL A 114 19.31 9.65 -9.20
C VAL A 114 19.25 11.09 -8.68
N GLU A 115 18.42 11.95 -9.28
CA GLU A 115 18.25 13.34 -8.81
C GLU A 115 17.65 13.38 -7.40
N MET A 116 16.64 12.56 -7.11
CA MET A 116 16.13 12.40 -5.74
C MET A 116 17.22 11.95 -4.78
N GLY A 117 18.05 10.98 -5.19
CA GLY A 117 19.20 10.51 -4.40
C GLY A 117 20.21 11.63 -4.12
N ARG A 118 20.52 12.47 -5.12
CA ARG A 118 21.41 13.62 -4.98
C ARG A 118 20.86 14.64 -3.98
N LEU A 119 19.58 15.02 -4.10
CA LEU A 119 18.92 15.92 -3.16
C LEU A 119 18.92 15.37 -1.74
N LEU A 120 18.68 14.05 -1.58
CA LEU A 120 18.76 13.37 -0.29
C LEU A 120 20.18 13.43 0.30
N LEU A 121 21.23 13.20 -0.49
CA LEU A 121 22.62 13.29 0.00
C LEU A 121 23.01 14.71 0.37
N THR A 122 22.65 15.71 -0.45
CA THR A 122 23.05 17.11 -0.24
C THR A 122 22.30 17.73 0.92
N ASN A 123 20.98 17.56 0.97
CA ASN A 123 20.14 18.26 1.94
C ASN A 123 19.85 17.40 3.18
N PHE A 124 19.88 16.08 3.08
CA PHE A 124 19.49 15.17 4.16
C PHE A 124 20.59 14.14 4.43
N SER A 125 21.84 14.58 4.49
CA SER A 125 23.04 13.73 4.62
C SER A 125 23.04 12.81 5.83
N TYR A 126 22.31 13.17 6.89
CA TYR A 126 22.16 12.34 8.07
C TYR A 126 21.19 11.17 7.87
N ALA A 127 20.32 11.18 6.85
CA ALA A 127 19.28 10.19 6.66
C ALA A 127 19.87 8.84 6.20
N GLY A 128 19.61 7.77 6.96
CA GLY A 128 20.03 6.42 6.59
C GLY A 128 19.17 5.84 5.48
N TRP A 129 19.80 5.42 4.38
CA TRP A 129 19.10 4.90 3.20
C TRP A 129 18.67 3.45 3.41
N PRO A 130 17.36 3.13 3.36
CA PRO A 130 16.89 1.76 3.49
C PRO A 130 17.14 0.97 2.19
N ASN A 131 17.26 -0.35 2.30
CA ASN A 131 17.43 -1.25 1.14
C ASN A 131 16.40 -1.04 0.04
N TYR A 132 15.14 -0.75 0.40
CA TYR A 132 14.09 -0.45 -0.57
C TYR A 132 14.36 0.82 -1.39
N LEU A 133 14.98 1.85 -0.80
CA LEU A 133 15.32 3.08 -1.52
C LEU A 133 16.40 2.78 -2.57
N HIS A 134 17.46 2.06 -2.18
CA HIS A 134 18.47 1.57 -3.13
C HIS A 134 17.84 0.76 -4.27
N LYS A 135 16.98 -0.21 -3.95
CA LYS A 135 16.32 -1.04 -4.97
C LYS A 135 15.50 -0.20 -5.96
N ILE A 136 14.82 0.84 -5.46
CA ILE A 136 14.05 1.74 -6.32
C ILE A 136 14.97 2.55 -7.24
N ILE A 137 16.04 3.14 -6.71
CA ILE A 137 16.95 3.99 -7.49
C ILE A 137 17.75 3.18 -8.50
N GLU A 138 18.16 1.96 -8.15
CA GLU A 138 19.05 1.16 -8.98
C GLU A 138 18.31 0.28 -9.99
N HIS A 139 17.31 -0.48 -9.54
CA HIS A 139 16.86 -1.68 -10.28
C HIS A 139 15.49 -1.53 -10.96
N VAL A 140 14.69 -0.51 -10.61
CA VAL A 140 13.31 -0.45 -11.11
C VAL A 140 13.22 -0.29 -12.63
N GLN A 141 14.00 0.63 -13.20
CA GLN A 141 13.98 0.84 -14.66
C GLN A 141 14.50 -0.40 -15.38
N GLU A 142 15.60 -0.99 -14.90
CA GLU A 142 16.17 -2.22 -15.45
C GLU A 142 15.15 -3.37 -15.49
N ILE A 143 14.42 -3.60 -14.38
CA ILE A 143 13.41 -4.67 -14.32
C ILE A 143 12.23 -4.40 -15.27
N ILE A 144 11.83 -3.14 -15.46
CA ILE A 144 10.73 -2.79 -16.36
C ILE A 144 11.14 -2.93 -17.82
N GLU A 145 12.38 -2.56 -18.16
CA GLU A 145 12.91 -2.56 -19.53
C GLU A 145 13.47 -3.91 -19.97
N ASP A 146 13.67 -4.86 -19.05
CA ASP A 146 14.12 -6.22 -19.37
C ASP A 146 13.17 -6.89 -20.39
N PRO A 147 13.67 -7.29 -21.58
CA PRO A 147 12.86 -7.96 -22.60
C PRO A 147 12.23 -9.28 -22.15
N GLU A 148 12.86 -10.00 -21.22
CA GLU A 148 12.35 -11.22 -20.62
C GLU A 148 11.66 -10.95 -19.26
N GLY A 149 11.63 -9.68 -18.85
CA GLY A 149 11.10 -9.22 -17.59
C GLY A 149 9.58 -9.06 -17.56
N PRO A 150 9.03 -8.68 -16.40
CA PRO A 150 7.59 -8.55 -16.20
C PRO A 150 6.95 -7.33 -16.88
N GLY A 151 7.75 -6.38 -17.41
CA GLY A 151 7.27 -5.11 -17.98
C GLY A 151 6.65 -4.14 -16.95
N THR A 152 6.53 -4.55 -15.68
CA THR A 152 6.09 -3.73 -14.55
C THR A 152 6.56 -4.35 -13.24
N ILE A 153 6.84 -3.52 -12.24
CA ILE A 153 7.10 -3.97 -10.88
C ILE A 153 5.82 -4.42 -10.16
N ASP A 154 4.66 -3.83 -10.50
CA ASP A 154 3.44 -4.03 -9.72
C ASP A 154 2.88 -5.45 -9.89
N SER A 155 3.15 -6.12 -11.02
CA SER A 155 2.80 -7.54 -11.20
C SER A 155 3.54 -8.47 -10.23
N LEU A 156 4.70 -8.04 -9.71
CA LEU A 156 5.48 -8.74 -8.69
C LEU A 156 5.10 -8.34 -7.26
N SER A 157 4.05 -7.55 -7.10
CA SER A 157 3.58 -7.07 -5.80
C SER A 157 3.05 -8.20 -4.91
N GLY A 158 3.38 -8.12 -3.62
CA GLY A 158 2.83 -9.00 -2.59
C GLY A 158 1.37 -8.71 -2.21
N GLU A 159 0.74 -7.68 -2.78
CA GLU A 159 -0.60 -7.23 -2.40
C GLU A 159 -1.68 -8.31 -2.54
N GLY A 160 -1.63 -9.09 -3.62
CA GLY A 160 -2.57 -10.20 -3.81
C GLY A 160 -2.43 -11.26 -2.72
N ASN A 161 -1.21 -11.56 -2.31
CA ASN A 161 -0.92 -12.51 -1.24
C ASN A 161 -1.34 -11.96 0.14
N GLU A 162 -1.11 -10.68 0.40
CA GLU A 162 -1.57 -10.03 1.63
C GLU A 162 -3.10 -9.97 1.72
N ALA A 163 -3.78 -9.71 0.60
CA ALA A 163 -5.24 -9.73 0.52
C ALA A 163 -5.80 -11.14 0.77
N ALA A 164 -5.12 -12.18 0.29
CA ALA A 164 -5.49 -13.58 0.54
C ALA A 164 -5.49 -13.94 2.03
N ASN A 165 -4.71 -13.26 2.88
CA ASN A 165 -4.77 -13.47 4.33
C ASN A 165 -6.14 -13.13 4.93
N LYS A 166 -6.88 -12.20 4.33
CA LYS A 166 -8.26 -11.91 4.77
C LYS A 166 -9.16 -13.11 4.47
N LEU A 167 -9.14 -13.61 3.24
CA LEU A 167 -9.88 -14.81 2.84
C LEU A 167 -9.52 -16.01 3.71
N PHE A 168 -8.23 -16.21 3.99
CA PHE A 168 -7.77 -17.30 4.86
C PHE A 168 -8.39 -17.25 6.26
N ARG A 169 -8.44 -16.06 6.89
CA ARG A 169 -9.07 -15.89 8.22
C ARG A 169 -10.58 -16.16 8.17
N ASP A 170 -11.25 -15.68 7.12
CA ASP A 170 -12.69 -15.86 6.94
C ASP A 170 -13.01 -17.37 6.74
N LEU A 171 -12.23 -18.07 5.90
CA LEU A 171 -12.36 -19.51 5.69
C LEU A 171 -12.13 -20.30 6.97
N ARG A 172 -11.07 -19.98 7.73
CA ARG A 172 -10.79 -20.62 9.02
C ARG A 172 -11.91 -20.39 10.04
N GLY A 173 -12.51 -19.20 10.04
CA GLY A 173 -13.55 -18.82 11.00
C GLY A 173 -14.89 -19.51 10.73
N HIS A 174 -15.26 -19.65 9.45
CA HIS A 174 -16.62 -20.02 9.05
C HIS A 174 -16.73 -21.37 8.34
N PHE A 175 -15.69 -21.82 7.64
CA PHE A 175 -15.78 -22.94 6.68
C PHE A 175 -14.86 -24.12 7.00
N ALA A 176 -14.08 -24.05 8.09
CA ALA A 176 -13.16 -25.09 8.50
C ALA A 176 -13.64 -25.83 9.75
N ARG A 177 -13.37 -27.15 9.81
CA ARG A 177 -13.59 -27.95 11.02
C ARG A 177 -12.72 -27.42 12.18
N LYS A 178 -13.27 -27.32 13.39
CA LYS A 178 -12.59 -26.69 14.55
C LYS A 178 -11.84 -27.66 15.47
N HIS A 179 -12.14 -28.95 15.37
CA HIS A 179 -11.66 -29.96 16.32
C HIS A 179 -10.33 -30.61 15.94
N ASP A 180 -9.94 -30.52 14.65
CA ASP A 180 -8.73 -31.15 14.11
C ASP A 180 -8.04 -30.17 13.17
N GLU A 181 -6.79 -29.82 13.49
CA GLU A 181 -6.00 -28.84 12.73
C GLU A 181 -5.65 -29.30 11.32
N ALA A 182 -5.35 -30.59 11.12
CA ALA A 182 -4.98 -31.11 9.82
C ALA A 182 -6.17 -31.05 8.85
N GLN A 183 -7.35 -31.39 9.37
CA GLN A 183 -8.60 -31.34 8.63
C GLN A 183 -9.09 -29.91 8.42
N ALA A 184 -8.90 -29.01 9.39
CA ALA A 184 -9.17 -27.59 9.23
C ALA A 184 -8.35 -27.00 8.08
N LEU A 185 -7.05 -27.31 8.02
CA LEU A 185 -6.17 -26.84 6.97
C LEU A 185 -6.57 -27.39 5.59
N ARG A 186 -6.95 -28.68 5.53
CA ARG A 186 -7.47 -29.30 4.30
C ARG A 186 -8.69 -28.55 3.78
N ASP A 187 -9.65 -28.24 4.66
CA ASP A 187 -10.87 -27.51 4.30
C ASP A 187 -10.53 -26.11 3.76
N ILE A 188 -9.66 -25.38 4.48
CA ILE A 188 -9.24 -24.02 4.07
C ILE A 188 -8.57 -24.04 2.71
N ILE A 189 -7.61 -24.95 2.47
CA ILE A 189 -6.93 -25.05 1.19
C ILE A 189 -7.92 -25.39 0.07
N TRP A 190 -8.83 -26.33 0.33
CA TRP A 190 -9.81 -26.75 -0.67
C TRP A 190 -10.77 -25.61 -1.04
N PHE A 191 -11.32 -24.90 -0.05
CA PHE A 191 -12.18 -23.74 -0.31
C PHE A 191 -11.41 -22.57 -0.94
N HIS A 192 -10.17 -22.33 -0.53
CA HIS A 192 -9.34 -21.28 -1.11
C HIS A 192 -9.05 -21.57 -2.60
N TRP A 193 -8.77 -22.83 -2.95
CA TRP A 193 -8.59 -23.26 -4.34
C TRP A 193 -9.88 -23.09 -5.16
N LEU A 194 -11.02 -23.45 -4.58
CA LEU A 194 -12.32 -23.31 -5.24
C LEU A 194 -12.67 -21.84 -5.48
N TYR A 195 -12.43 -20.97 -4.50
CA TYR A 195 -12.73 -19.54 -4.55
C TYR A 195 -11.98 -18.81 -5.67
N THR A 196 -10.74 -19.24 -5.97
CA THR A 196 -9.92 -18.62 -7.04
C THR A 196 -10.20 -19.19 -8.43
N SER A 197 -11.08 -20.20 -8.56
CA SER A 197 -11.41 -20.83 -9.85
C SER A 197 -12.05 -19.84 -10.85
N PRO A 198 -11.42 -19.60 -12.03
CA PRO A 198 -11.99 -18.73 -13.05
C PRO A 198 -13.35 -19.19 -13.56
N LYS A 199 -13.59 -20.52 -13.59
CA LYS A 199 -14.86 -21.11 -14.06
C LYS A 199 -16.01 -20.72 -13.12
N LEU A 200 -15.82 -20.88 -11.80
CA LEU A 200 -16.85 -20.56 -10.82
C LEU A 200 -17.10 -19.05 -10.73
N ARG A 201 -16.05 -18.23 -10.83
CA ARG A 201 -16.19 -16.77 -10.93
C ARG A 201 -17.02 -16.36 -12.15
N ARG A 202 -16.81 -16.97 -13.32
CA ARG A 202 -17.62 -16.66 -14.51
C ARG A 202 -19.09 -17.02 -14.32
N ILE A 203 -19.38 -18.18 -13.73
CA ILE A 203 -20.76 -18.64 -13.47
C ILE A 203 -21.48 -17.68 -12.51
N SER A 204 -20.82 -17.24 -11.43
CA SER A 204 -21.44 -16.31 -10.48
C SER A 204 -21.75 -14.94 -11.11
N HIS A 205 -20.86 -14.43 -11.98
CA HIS A 205 -21.12 -13.18 -12.72
C HIS A 205 -22.30 -13.31 -13.70
N LEU A 206 -22.46 -14.46 -14.36
CA LEU A 206 -23.61 -14.72 -15.23
C LEU A 206 -24.92 -14.80 -14.43
N GLY A 207 -24.90 -15.39 -13.23
CA GLY A 207 -26.03 -15.40 -12.31
C GLY A 207 -26.47 -13.98 -11.87
N SER A 208 -25.53 -13.07 -11.65
CA SER A 208 -25.82 -11.66 -11.34
C SER A 208 -26.35 -10.88 -12.55
N LEU A 209 -25.94 -11.22 -13.78
CA LEU A 209 -26.52 -10.63 -14.99
C LEU A 209 -27.98 -11.05 -15.22
N CYS A 210 -28.36 -12.27 -14.82
CA CYS A 210 -29.75 -12.73 -14.88
C CYS A 210 -30.70 -12.02 -13.90
N ILE A 211 -30.17 -11.41 -12.82
CA ILE A 211 -31.00 -10.66 -11.85
C ILE A 211 -31.23 -9.21 -12.32
N LEU A 212 -30.41 -8.67 -13.24
CA LEU A 212 -30.54 -7.30 -13.72
C LEU A 212 -31.62 -7.09 -14.81
N PHE A 213 -32.30 -8.15 -15.26
CA PHE A 213 -33.47 -8.05 -16.16
C PHE A 213 -34.82 -8.22 -15.45
N SER A 214 -34.87 -8.17 -14.13
CA SER A 214 -36.13 -8.11 -13.39
C SER A 214 -35.97 -7.21 -12.18
N SER A 215 -36.89 -6.28 -12.01
CA SER A 215 -37.06 -5.30 -10.93
C SER A 215 -36.17 -4.04 -10.97
N SER A 216 -36.76 -2.99 -11.54
CA SER A 216 -36.61 -1.61 -11.09
C SER A 216 -37.03 -1.51 -9.62
N GLU A 217 -36.12 -1.14 -8.72
CA GLU A 217 -36.31 -0.23 -7.56
C GLU A 217 -35.08 -0.31 -6.65
N GLY A 218 -34.64 0.85 -6.14
CA GLY A 218 -33.36 1.03 -5.47
C GLY A 218 -33.27 0.41 -4.08
N MET A 219 -32.08 -0.06 -3.68
CA MET A 219 -31.36 0.38 -2.47
C MET A 219 -30.11 -0.47 -2.19
N SER A 220 -29.07 0.25 -1.76
CA SER A 220 -28.12 -0.05 -0.67
C SER A 220 -27.25 -1.31 -0.70
N SER A 221 -25.96 -1.04 -0.56
CA SER A 221 -24.83 -1.96 -0.39
C SER A 221 -24.94 -2.85 0.86
N THR A 222 -25.17 -4.15 0.65
CA THR A 222 -24.65 -5.25 1.48
C THR A 222 -24.53 -6.50 0.60
N PHE A 223 -23.32 -6.78 0.12
CA PHE A 223 -23.04 -7.94 -0.75
C PHE A 223 -22.85 -9.22 0.09
N PHE A 224 -23.88 -9.61 0.82
CA PHE A 224 -24.04 -10.95 1.39
C PHE A 224 -25.54 -11.24 1.44
N PRO A 225 -26.11 -11.97 0.46
CA PRO A 225 -27.43 -12.53 0.66
C PRO A 225 -27.28 -13.73 1.59
N ASP A 226 -27.91 -13.63 2.76
CA ASP A 226 -28.23 -14.75 3.62
C ASP A 226 -28.92 -15.83 2.75
N ARG A 227 -28.25 -16.95 2.52
CA ARG A 227 -28.83 -18.10 1.81
C ARG A 227 -28.55 -19.35 2.63
N SER A 228 -29.60 -19.78 3.32
CA SER A 228 -29.83 -21.18 3.63
C SER A 228 -29.44 -22.04 2.42
N ILE A 229 -28.40 -22.86 2.59
CA ILE A 229 -27.91 -23.77 1.56
C ILE A 229 -29.05 -24.75 1.27
N ASN A 230 -29.63 -24.64 0.07
CA ASN A 230 -30.56 -25.65 -0.43
C ASN A 230 -29.71 -26.87 -0.83
N THR A 231 -29.79 -27.93 -0.05
CA THR A 231 -28.94 -29.14 -0.13
C THR A 231 -29.21 -30.02 -1.36
N GLY A 232 -30.05 -29.60 -2.30
CA GLY A 232 -30.47 -30.41 -3.45
C GLY A 232 -29.54 -30.41 -4.67
N LEU A 233 -28.39 -29.73 -4.66
CA LEU A 233 -27.52 -29.58 -5.85
C LEU A 233 -26.19 -30.33 -5.77
N LEU A 234 -25.99 -31.18 -4.76
CA LEU A 234 -24.76 -31.98 -4.58
C LEU A 234 -24.90 -33.44 -5.02
N GLU A 235 -26.06 -33.88 -5.54
CA GLU A 235 -26.25 -35.28 -5.99
C GLU A 235 -26.05 -35.52 -7.49
N GLU A 236 -25.86 -34.48 -8.33
CA GLU A 236 -25.71 -34.66 -9.78
C GLU A 236 -24.26 -34.65 -10.30
N LEU A 237 -23.25 -34.78 -9.43
CA LEU A 237 -21.84 -34.88 -9.83
C LEU A 237 -21.10 -36.07 -9.18
N ALA A 238 -21.76 -37.22 -9.11
CA ALA A 238 -21.13 -38.52 -8.81
C ALA A 238 -21.22 -39.44 -10.03
#